data_AF-A0A3B9PK33-F1
#
_entry.id   AF-A0A3B9PK33-F1
#
_cell.length_a   1.000
_cell.length_b   1.000
_cell.length_c   1.000
_cell.angle_alpha   90.00
_cell.angle_beta   90.00
_cell.angle_gamma   90.00
#
_symmetry.space_group_name_H-M   'P 1'
#
loop_
_entity.id
_entity.type
_entity.pdbx_description
1 polymer ?
#
loop_
_entity_poly.entity_id
_entity_poly.type
_entity_poly.pdbx_seq_one_letter_code
_entity_poly.pdbx_strand_id
1 'polypeptide(L)'
;MPAPETGRDAASASEATAAPEGVAPAAAPKKSWTERLKAGLARTRQQLGGGLASLFGLRKIDEDLLEELESTLLMADCGVDATQHLIDDLRRRWKRDRLETADQLQQALA
;
A
#
# COMPACT_ATOMS: atom_id res chain seq x y z
N MET A 1 -20.21 -83.08 14.54
CA MET A 1 -19.76 -81.73 14.12
C MET A 1 -19.03 -81.10 15.30
N PRO A 2 -17.84 -80.48 15.19
CA PRO A 2 -16.89 -80.36 14.08
C PRO A 2 -15.40 -80.66 14.46
N ALA A 3 -14.60 -81.05 13.46
CA ALA A 3 -13.21 -80.57 13.27
C ALA A 3 -13.25 -79.64 12.01
N PRO A 4 -12.24 -78.85 11.62
CA PRO A 4 -10.85 -78.79 12.09
C PRO A 4 -10.27 -77.35 12.31
N GLU A 5 -9.22 -77.32 13.14
CA GLU A 5 -7.98 -76.52 13.06
C GLU A 5 -7.61 -75.81 11.74
N THR A 6 -7.06 -74.59 11.87
CA THR A 6 -5.86 -74.02 11.19
C THR A 6 -5.80 -72.51 11.48
N GLY A 7 -4.72 -72.01 12.08
CA GLY A 7 -3.56 -71.53 11.33
C GLY A 7 -3.79 -70.07 10.93
N ARG A 8 -3.44 -69.12 11.79
CA ARG A 8 -3.51 -67.68 11.50
C ARG A 8 -2.11 -67.16 11.27
N ASP A 9 -1.61 -67.45 10.08
CA ASP A 9 -0.41 -66.88 9.50
C ASP A 9 -0.77 -66.24 8.14
N ALA A 10 -0.02 -65.20 7.78
CA ALA A 10 0.06 -64.52 6.48
C ALA A 10 -0.61 -63.13 6.39
N ALA A 11 0.28 -62.14 6.46
CA ALA A 11 0.13 -60.79 5.94
C ALA A 11 -0.16 -60.78 4.43
N SER A 12 -0.86 -59.75 3.92
CA SER A 12 -0.30 -58.78 2.96
C SER A 12 -1.37 -57.85 2.36
N ALA A 13 -1.09 -56.54 2.48
CA ALA A 13 -1.29 -55.45 1.53
C ALA A 13 -2.68 -54.94 1.09
N SER A 14 -2.79 -53.60 1.26
CA SER A 14 -3.45 -52.60 0.40
C SER A 14 -4.96 -52.43 0.53
N GLU A 15 -5.39 -51.31 1.14
CA GLU A 15 -5.83 -50.15 0.34
C GLU A 15 -5.97 -48.89 1.20
N ALA A 16 -5.58 -47.77 0.59
CA ALA A 16 -5.72 -46.43 1.14
C ALA A 16 -7.19 -46.00 1.19
N THR A 17 -7.58 -45.28 2.24
CA THR A 17 -8.62 -44.26 2.09
C THR A 17 -8.35 -43.09 3.03
N ALA A 18 -8.68 -41.92 2.52
CA ALA A 18 -8.04 -40.66 2.76
C ALA A 18 -8.29 -40.09 4.16
N ALA A 19 -7.22 -39.60 4.79
CA ALA A 19 -7.32 -38.59 5.82
C ALA A 19 -7.97 -37.33 5.22
N PRO A 20 -8.91 -36.67 5.90
CA PRO A 20 -9.52 -35.47 5.39
C PRO A 20 -8.46 -34.37 5.30
N GLU A 21 -8.12 -34.01 4.06
CA GLU A 21 -7.30 -32.85 3.74
C GLU A 21 -8.11 -31.60 4.08
N GLY A 22 -8.03 -31.21 5.35
CA GLY A 22 -8.37 -29.87 5.79
C GLY A 22 -7.33 -28.92 5.22
N VAL A 23 -7.59 -28.39 4.03
CA VAL A 23 -6.96 -27.15 3.57
C VAL A 23 -7.33 -26.05 4.56
N ALA A 24 -6.52 -25.92 5.60
CA ALA A 24 -6.49 -24.74 6.44
C ALA A 24 -6.25 -23.54 5.51
N PRO A 25 -7.10 -22.50 5.53
CA PRO A 25 -6.85 -21.31 4.73
C PRO A 25 -5.49 -20.77 5.17
N ALA A 26 -4.54 -20.74 4.23
CA ALA A 26 -3.23 -20.13 4.44
C ALA A 26 -3.45 -18.75 5.05
N ALA A 27 -3.08 -18.61 6.32
CA ALA A 27 -3.29 -17.39 7.07
C ALA A 27 -2.64 -16.24 6.30
N ALA A 28 -3.46 -15.33 5.76
CA ALA A 28 -2.97 -14.17 5.05
C ALA A 28 -1.91 -13.47 5.91
N PRO A 29 -0.76 -13.08 5.32
CA PRO A 29 0.31 -12.47 6.08
C PRO A 29 -0.24 -11.29 6.87
N LYS A 30 0.04 -11.27 8.19
CA LYS A 30 -0.40 -10.19 9.07
C LYS A 30 0.22 -8.91 8.56
N LYS A 31 -0.58 -8.06 7.92
CA LYS A 31 -0.15 -6.75 7.39
C LYS A 31 0.68 -6.04 8.44
N SER A 32 1.90 -5.67 8.08
CA SER A 32 2.80 -4.90 8.93
C SER A 32 2.13 -3.57 9.32
N TRP A 33 2.57 -2.96 10.42
CA TRP A 33 1.99 -1.70 10.90
C TRP A 33 2.01 -0.60 9.83
N THR A 34 3.08 -0.55 9.02
CA THR A 34 3.21 0.38 7.89
C THR A 34 2.22 0.07 6.77
N GLU A 35 1.95 -1.20 6.45
CA GLU A 35 0.92 -1.58 5.49
C GLU A 35 -0.48 -1.23 5.98
N ARG A 36 -0.75 -1.40 7.28
CA ARG A 36 -2.02 -0.98 7.90
C ARG A 36 -2.20 0.53 7.83
N LEU A 37 -1.14 1.30 8.09
CA LEU A 37 -1.14 2.76 7.98
C LEU A 37 -1.35 3.20 6.53
N LYS A 38 -0.61 2.63 5.56
CA LYS A 38 -0.80 2.89 4.12
C LYS A 38 -2.22 2.57 3.66
N ALA A 39 -2.79 1.47 4.13
CA ALA A 39 -4.16 1.10 3.81
C ALA A 39 -5.18 2.09 4.40
N GLY A 40 -4.97 2.55 5.64
CA GLY A 40 -5.82 3.56 6.27
C GLY A 40 -5.77 4.93 5.59
N LEU A 41 -4.58 5.33 5.13
CA LEU A 41 -4.35 6.59 4.41
C LEU A 41 -4.61 6.51 2.90
N ALA A 42 -5.06 5.36 2.39
CA ALA A 42 -5.22 5.14 0.95
C ALA A 42 -6.20 6.14 0.32
N ARG A 43 -7.28 6.51 1.03
CA ARG A 43 -8.27 7.49 0.55
C ARG A 43 -7.67 8.89 0.44
N THR A 44 -6.94 9.33 1.47
CA THR A 44 -6.23 10.62 1.45
C THR A 44 -5.17 10.64 0.36
N ARG A 45 -4.39 9.55 0.21
CA ARG A 45 -3.38 9.43 -0.86
C ARG A 45 -4.01 9.41 -2.26
N GLN A 46 -5.20 8.86 -2.43
CA GLN A 46 -5.91 8.90 -3.71
C GLN A 46 -6.44 10.30 -4.03
N GLN A 47 -7.01 10.99 -3.04
CA GLN A 47 -7.53 12.35 -3.22
C GLN A 47 -6.41 13.37 -3.44
N LEU A 48 -5.40 13.37 -2.57
CA LEU A 48 -4.21 14.20 -2.72
C LEU A 48 -3.38 13.75 -3.92
N GLY A 49 -2.97 12.49 -3.98
CA GLY A 49 -2.10 12.01 -5.07
C GLY A 49 -2.72 12.15 -6.46
N GLY A 50 -4.03 11.99 -6.61
CA GLY A 50 -4.73 12.21 -7.88
C GLY A 50 -4.79 13.70 -8.27
N GLY A 51 -5.19 14.57 -7.34
CA GLY A 51 -5.25 16.02 -7.57
C GLY A 51 -3.87 16.63 -7.81
N LEU A 52 -2.90 16.23 -6.98
CA LEU A 52 -1.50 16.63 -7.09
C LEU A 52 -0.87 16.15 -8.39
N ALA A 53 -1.06 14.89 -8.81
CA ALA A 53 -0.55 14.42 -10.09
C ALA A 53 -1.15 15.18 -11.29
N SER A 54 -2.40 15.65 -11.18
CA SER A 54 -3.02 16.49 -12.21
C SER A 54 -2.46 17.92 -12.20
N LEU A 55 -2.20 18.49 -11.03
CA LEU A 55 -1.57 19.81 -10.87
C LEU A 55 -0.11 19.79 -11.35
N PHE A 56 0.61 18.72 -11.03
CA PHE A 56 2.01 18.49 -11.33
C PHE A 56 2.27 17.81 -12.70
N GLY A 57 1.33 17.93 -13.66
CA GLY A 57 1.53 17.46 -15.04
C GLY A 57 2.69 18.19 -15.76
N LEU A 58 2.66 18.28 -17.10
CA LEU A 58 3.70 18.96 -17.90
C LEU A 58 3.87 20.49 -17.65
N ARG A 59 3.40 21.01 -16.51
CA ARG A 59 3.61 22.41 -16.09
C ARG A 59 4.99 22.57 -15.46
N LYS A 60 5.56 23.74 -15.73
CA LYS A 60 6.76 24.23 -15.06
C LYS A 60 6.39 24.62 -13.63
N ILE A 61 7.37 24.57 -12.73
CA ILE A 61 7.16 25.01 -11.35
C ILE A 61 7.27 26.54 -11.31
N ASP A 62 6.14 27.17 -11.01
CA ASP A 62 5.98 28.63 -10.92
C ASP A 62 5.19 28.98 -9.64
N GLU A 63 5.09 30.27 -9.32
CA GLU A 63 4.38 30.70 -8.10
C GLU A 63 2.88 30.35 -8.13
N ASP A 64 2.26 30.45 -9.31
CA ASP A 64 0.86 30.06 -9.57
C ASP A 64 0.58 28.59 -9.18
N LEU A 65 1.52 27.69 -9.45
CA LEU A 65 1.40 26.28 -9.07
C LEU A 65 1.45 26.09 -7.56
N LEU A 66 2.29 26.86 -6.86
CA LEU A 66 2.40 26.79 -5.40
C LEU A 66 1.14 27.34 -4.72
N GLU A 67 0.50 28.37 -5.27
CA GLU A 67 -0.79 28.88 -4.78
C GLU A 67 -1.93 27.86 -4.99
N GLU A 68 -2.02 27.23 -6.17
CA GLU A 68 -2.99 26.16 -6.42
C GLU A 68 -2.78 24.94 -5.50
N LEU A 69 -1.52 24.59 -5.25
CA LEU A 69 -1.14 23.54 -4.31
C LEU A 69 -1.58 23.88 -2.88
N GLU A 70 -1.33 25.12 -2.44
CA GLU A 70 -1.76 25.62 -1.13
C GLU A 70 -3.28 25.50 -0.98
N SER A 71 -4.03 26.00 -1.97
CA SER A 71 -5.49 25.95 -1.98
C SER A 71 -6.00 24.51 -1.91
N THR A 72 -5.37 23.59 -2.65
CA THR A 72 -5.69 22.15 -2.63
C THR A 72 -5.43 21.51 -1.27
N LEU A 73 -4.29 21.82 -0.64
CA LEU A 73 -3.93 21.30 0.68
C LEU A 73 -4.86 21.81 1.78
N LEU A 74 -5.30 23.08 1.69
CA LEU A 74 -6.28 23.64 2.62
C LEU A 74 -7.65 22.96 2.49
N MET A 75 -8.08 22.62 1.26
CA MET A 75 -9.31 21.87 1.02
C MET A 75 -9.23 20.41 1.48
N ALA A 76 -8.03 19.84 1.56
CA ALA A 76 -7.79 18.46 1.95
C ALA A 76 -7.63 18.24 3.46
N ASP A 77 -8.09 19.18 4.28
CA ASP A 77 -8.01 19.13 5.75
C ASP A 77 -6.57 19.08 6.31
N CYS A 78 -5.55 19.55 5.56
CA CYS A 78 -4.17 19.64 6.09
C CYS A 78 -3.98 20.78 7.10
N GLY A 79 -4.83 21.81 7.06
CA GLY A 79 -4.75 22.97 7.94
C GLY A 79 -3.72 24.03 7.50
N VAL A 80 -3.87 25.26 8.02
CA VAL A 80 -3.14 26.44 7.55
C VAL A 80 -1.64 26.39 7.87
N ASP A 81 -1.29 26.04 9.12
CA ASP A 81 0.10 26.03 9.60
C ASP A 81 0.96 24.99 8.86
N ALA A 82 0.46 23.76 8.75
CA ALA A 82 1.13 22.67 8.04
C ALA A 82 1.29 22.99 6.55
N THR A 83 0.25 23.57 5.93
CA THR A 83 0.31 23.96 4.52
C THR A 83 1.34 25.05 4.28
N GLN A 84 1.35 26.13 5.08
CA GLN A 84 2.34 27.21 4.95
C GLN A 84 3.77 26.70 5.11
N HIS A 85 4.01 25.84 6.11
CA HIS A 85 5.33 25.24 6.32
C HIS A 85 5.80 24.44 5.11
N LEU A 86 4.91 23.63 4.53
CA LEU A 86 5.21 22.81 3.37
C LEU A 86 5.47 23.66 2.11
N ILE A 87 4.63 24.66 1.83
CA ILE A 87 4.77 25.53 0.67
C ILE A 87 6.06 26.34 0.74
N ASP A 88 6.39 26.88 1.91
CA ASP A 88 7.62 27.63 2.10
C ASP A 88 8.88 26.74 1.95
N ASP A 89 8.87 25.51 2.47
CA ASP A 89 9.97 24.56 2.26
C ASP A 89 10.14 24.20 0.78
N LEU A 90 9.03 23.95 0.06
CA LEU A 90 9.02 23.71 -1.38
C LEU A 90 9.58 24.91 -2.15
N ARG A 91 9.22 26.14 -1.76
CA ARG A 91 9.71 27.38 -2.38
C ARG A 91 11.20 27.60 -2.18
N ARG A 92 11.72 27.26 -0.99
CA ARG A 92 13.17 27.26 -0.71
C ARG A 92 13.90 26.22 -1.55
N ARG A 93 13.37 24.99 -1.63
CA ARG A 93 13.96 23.93 -2.47
C ARG A 93 13.95 24.31 -3.94
N TRP A 94 12.87 24.89 -4.45
CA TRP A 94 12.77 25.38 -5.82
C TRP A 94 13.85 26.42 -6.14
N LYS A 95 14.02 27.44 -5.28
CA LYS A 95 15.06 28.47 -5.44
C LYS A 95 16.49 27.91 -5.36
N ARG A 96 16.70 26.85 -4.57
CA ARG A 96 18.02 26.25 -4.34
C ARG A 96 18.41 25.24 -5.43
N ASP A 97 17.51 24.35 -5.79
CA ASP A 97 17.78 23.20 -6.66
C ASP A 97 17.41 23.43 -8.13
N ARG A 98 16.85 24.61 -8.49
CA ARG A 98 16.23 24.85 -9.81
C ARG A 98 15.36 23.67 -10.23
N LEU A 99 14.42 23.28 -9.37
CA LEU A 99 13.44 22.26 -9.73
C LEU A 99 12.63 22.83 -10.90
N GLU A 100 12.89 22.37 -12.13
CA GLU A 100 12.26 22.91 -13.34
C GLU A 100 10.97 22.17 -13.71
N THR A 101 10.77 20.98 -13.16
CA THR A 101 9.68 20.09 -13.55
C THR A 101 8.87 19.64 -12.36
N ALA A 102 7.55 19.69 -12.47
CA ALA A 102 6.63 19.32 -11.40
C ALA A 102 6.78 17.88 -10.88
N ASP A 103 7.30 16.95 -11.69
CA ASP A 103 7.68 15.60 -11.26
C ASP A 103 8.76 15.62 -10.14
N GLN A 104 9.73 16.53 -10.23
CA GLN A 104 10.77 16.69 -9.22
C GLN A 104 10.20 17.24 -7.90
N LEU A 105 9.14 18.05 -7.98
CA LEU A 105 8.43 18.56 -6.80
C LEU A 105 7.61 17.47 -6.12
N GLN A 106 6.96 16.60 -6.91
CA GLN A 106 6.27 15.42 -6.39
C GLN A 106 7.25 14.46 -5.71
N GLN A 107 8.46 14.28 -6.25
CA GLN A 107 9.52 13.51 -5.58
C GLN A 107 10.01 14.20 -4.30
N ALA A 108 10.07 15.53 -4.25
CA ALA A 108 10.44 16.26 -3.04
C ALA A 108 9.37 16.18 -1.93
N LEU A 109 8.13 15.88 -2.30
CA LEU A 109 6.98 15.68 -1.41
C LEU A 109 6.85 14.22 -0.91
N ALA A 110 7.49 13.26 -1.57
CA ALA A 110 7.36 11.81 -1.32
C ALA A 110 8.28 11.26 -0.23
#